data_AF-G8ZNL6-F1
#
_entry.id   AF-G8ZNL6-F1
#
_cell.length_a   1.000
_cell.length_b   1.000
_cell.length_c   1.000
_cell.angle_alpha   90.00
_cell.angle_beta   90.00
_cell.angle_gamma   90.00
#
_symmetry.space_group_name_H-M   'P 1'
#
loop_
_entity.id
_entity.type
_entity.pdbx_description
1 polymer ?
#
loop_
_entity_poly.entity_id
_entity_poly.type
_entity_poly.pdbx_seq_one_letter_code
_entity_poly.pdbx_strand_id
1 'polypeptide(L)'
;MDQSTVTFLITIVIGFVLLRWFTQSDQHPSAQQLAGENRAGERNGARGQQIGDSPRQRTARQVRRNVTPDMIQVVQSLAPHLHVEQIRYNLEQTGSVEETVERFLRGDSFPYPPGYRASPTNRASPAATQQEHGDPRKKNNIRPDNLLEKFNVDPNDDLSAEDFKELDVEGRKKFMVWQARKNMEKRLENDESLKSLLN
;
A
#
# COMPACT_ATOMS: atom_id res chain seq x y z
N MET A 1 17.01 -60.05 5.62
CA MET A 1 16.93 -58.76 6.33
C MET A 1 15.51 -58.59 6.76
N ASP A 2 15.28 -58.47 8.06
CA ASP A 2 13.92 -58.38 8.61
C ASP A 2 13.31 -57.03 8.24
N GLN A 3 12.00 -57.02 8.03
CA GLN A 3 11.27 -55.82 7.59
C GLN A 3 11.51 -54.64 8.56
N SER A 4 11.70 -54.94 9.85
CA SER A 4 12.06 -53.98 10.91
C SER A 4 13.46 -53.38 10.75
N THR A 5 14.43 -54.16 10.25
CA THR A 5 15.79 -53.65 9.98
C THR A 5 15.79 -52.72 8.77
N VAL A 6 14.99 -53.04 7.74
CA VAL A 6 14.87 -52.22 6.53
C VAL A 6 14.20 -50.88 6.84
N THR A 7 13.11 -50.87 7.62
CA THR A 7 12.45 -49.61 8.00
C THR A 7 13.33 -48.72 8.88
N PHE A 8 14.09 -49.30 9.81
CA PHE A 8 15.05 -48.57 10.64
C PHE A 8 16.18 -47.91 9.82
N LEU A 9 16.69 -48.58 8.79
CA LEU A 9 17.70 -47.99 7.91
C LEU A 9 17.12 -46.86 7.07
N ILE A 10 15.89 -47.00 6.57
CA ILE A 10 15.21 -45.95 5.78
C ILE A 10 14.97 -44.71 6.63
N THR A 11 14.52 -44.85 7.89
CA THR A 11 14.28 -43.69 8.76
C THR A 11 15.58 -42.95 9.09
N ILE A 12 16.70 -43.66 9.28
CA ILE A 12 18.02 -43.03 9.47
C ILE A 12 18.44 -42.26 8.22
N VAL A 13 18.26 -42.82 7.02
CA VAL A 13 18.62 -42.14 5.76
C VAL A 13 17.76 -40.90 5.56
N ILE A 14 16.44 -40.97 5.81
CA ILE A 14 15.54 -39.82 5.71
C ILE A 14 15.93 -38.76 6.75
N GLY A 15 16.19 -39.15 7.99
CA GLY A 15 16.65 -38.24 9.04
C GLY A 15 17.97 -37.56 8.68
N PHE A 16 18.92 -38.30 8.09
CA PHE A 16 20.18 -37.75 7.61
C PHE A 16 20.00 -36.77 6.46
N VAL A 17 19.10 -37.06 5.51
CA VAL A 17 18.76 -36.14 4.41
C VAL A 17 18.12 -34.87 4.94
N LEU A 18 17.19 -34.97 5.90
CA LEU A 18 16.56 -33.81 6.52
C LEU A 18 17.55 -32.96 7.32
N LEU A 19 18.45 -33.60 8.09
CA LEU A 19 19.51 -32.89 8.82
C LEU A 19 20.51 -32.22 7.88
N ARG A 20 20.88 -32.89 6.78
CA ARG A 20 21.77 -32.34 5.76
C ARG A 20 21.11 -31.18 5.01
N TRP A 21 19.81 -31.26 4.76
CA TRP A 21 19.06 -30.17 4.13
C TRP A 21 18.93 -28.96 5.07
N PHE A 22 18.69 -29.20 6.37
CA PHE A 22 18.57 -28.14 7.37
C PHE A 22 19.90 -27.49 7.76
N THR A 23 21.04 -28.19 7.63
CA THR A 23 22.37 -27.62 7.93
C THR A 23 23.00 -26.91 6.73
N GLN A 24 22.47 -27.10 5.52
CA GLN A 24 22.91 -26.38 4.32
C GLN A 24 22.17 -25.04 4.13
N SER A 25 21.05 -24.80 4.81
CA SER A 25 20.30 -23.55 4.72
C SER A 25 20.92 -22.35 5.45
N ASP A 26 21.96 -22.55 6.27
CA ASP A 26 22.57 -21.48 7.09
C ASP A 26 24.02 -21.10 6.70
N GLN A 27 24.54 -21.57 5.56
CA GLN A 27 25.85 -21.16 5.07
C GLN A 27 25.74 -19.96 4.12
N HIS A 28 25.47 -18.79 4.67
CA HIS A 28 25.65 -17.54 3.95
C HIS A 28 27.17 -17.30 3.72
N PRO A 29 27.63 -17.00 2.48
CA PRO A 29 29.04 -16.73 2.16
C PRO A 29 29.62 -15.50 2.87
N SER A 30 28.79 -14.71 3.55
CA SER A 30 29.16 -13.54 4.35
C SER A 30 29.70 -13.86 5.74
N ALA A 31 29.42 -15.04 6.31
CA ALA A 31 29.96 -15.44 7.62
C ALA A 31 31.41 -15.97 7.54
N GLN A 32 31.84 -16.45 6.37
CA GLN A 32 33.21 -16.95 6.16
C GLN A 32 34.26 -15.82 6.14
N GLN A 33 33.87 -14.57 5.88
CA GLN A 33 34.79 -13.43 5.84
C GLN A 33 35.20 -12.94 7.24
N LEU A 34 34.47 -13.30 8.29
CA LEU A 34 34.77 -12.86 9.67
C LEU A 34 35.66 -13.82 10.46
N ALA A 35 35.93 -15.03 9.95
CA ALA A 35 36.88 -15.97 10.57
C ALA A 35 38.30 -15.89 9.98
N GLY A 36 38.49 -15.10 8.91
CA GLY A 36 39.78 -14.96 8.20
C GLY A 36 40.59 -13.72 8.55
N GLU A 37 40.04 -12.76 9.30
CA GLU A 37 40.63 -11.42 9.42
C GLU A 37 40.86 -11.03 10.89
N ASN A 38 41.77 -11.75 11.56
CA ASN A 38 42.29 -11.37 12.88
C ASN A 38 43.77 -11.76 13.07
N ARG A 39 44.60 -11.46 12.05
CA ARG A 39 46.06 -11.45 12.18
C ARG A 39 46.67 -10.29 11.38
N ALA A 40 46.53 -9.07 11.89
CA ALA A 40 47.51 -7.99 11.77
C ALA A 40 46.90 -6.68 12.30
N GLY A 41 47.62 -5.96 13.16
CA GLY A 41 47.31 -4.55 13.42
C GLY A 41 47.35 -4.15 14.87
N GLU A 42 48.53 -4.22 15.47
CA GLU A 42 48.85 -3.63 16.77
C GLU A 42 48.96 -2.09 16.67
N ARG A 43 48.46 -1.38 17.70
CA ARG A 43 49.00 -0.16 18.35
C ARG A 43 48.15 1.12 18.39
N ASN A 44 48.01 1.56 19.64
CA ASN A 44 47.92 2.93 20.18
C ASN A 44 46.57 3.64 20.27
N GLY A 45 46.21 3.97 21.52
CA GLY A 45 45.64 5.30 21.82
C GLY A 45 44.55 5.39 22.88
N ALA A 46 44.95 5.50 24.15
CA ALA A 46 44.32 6.32 25.20
C ALA A 46 42.89 6.03 25.70
N ARG A 47 42.82 5.23 26.77
CA ARG A 47 42.37 5.59 28.13
C ARG A 47 41.38 6.77 28.27
N GLY A 48 40.12 6.44 28.56
CA GLY A 48 39.09 7.34 29.07
C GLY A 48 38.09 6.58 29.94
N GLN A 49 38.32 6.60 31.24
CA GLN A 49 37.51 5.95 32.27
C GLN A 49 36.51 6.98 32.81
N GLN A 50 35.21 6.67 32.84
CA GLN A 50 34.35 7.04 33.98
C GLN A 50 32.97 6.39 33.93
N ILE A 51 32.62 5.92 35.13
CA ILE A 51 31.44 5.19 35.55
C ILE A 51 30.31 6.18 35.78
N GLY A 52 29.10 5.83 35.33
CA GLY A 52 27.88 6.59 35.56
C GLY A 52 26.68 5.69 35.29
N ASP A 53 26.42 4.79 36.23
CA ASP A 53 25.23 3.93 36.23
C ASP A 53 24.02 4.79 36.59
N SER A 54 23.16 5.01 35.60
CA SER A 54 21.86 5.66 35.74
C SER A 54 20.94 5.03 34.71
N PRO A 55 19.83 4.39 35.11
CA PRO A 55 18.89 3.80 34.16
C PRO A 55 18.06 4.93 33.53
N ARG A 56 18.66 5.67 32.60
CA ARG A 56 17.94 6.54 31.69
C ARG A 56 17.16 5.64 30.74
N GLN A 57 15.84 5.64 30.90
CA GLN A 57 14.87 5.21 29.90
C GLN A 57 15.35 5.69 28.53
N ARG A 58 15.89 4.76 27.74
CA ARG A 58 16.20 4.98 26.33
C ARG A 58 14.86 5.05 25.62
N THR A 59 14.27 6.23 25.57
CA THR A 59 13.44 6.56 24.43
C THR A 59 14.37 6.40 23.23
N ALA A 60 14.19 5.31 22.49
CA ALA A 60 14.91 5.05 21.27
C ALA A 60 14.60 6.21 20.33
N ARG A 61 15.45 7.24 20.38
CA ARG A 61 15.42 8.36 19.47
C ARG A 61 15.80 7.75 18.14
N GLN A 62 14.81 7.28 17.39
CA GLN A 62 14.95 6.81 16.01
C GLN A 62 15.67 7.94 15.28
N VAL A 63 16.97 7.73 15.07
CA VAL A 63 17.78 8.62 14.25
C VAL A 63 17.21 8.44 12.86
N ARG A 64 16.30 9.34 12.48
CA ARG A 64 15.76 9.38 11.12
C ARG A 64 16.96 9.58 10.20
N ARG A 65 17.28 8.55 9.42
CA ARG A 65 18.37 8.64 8.45
C ARG A 65 17.95 9.59 7.34
N ASN A 66 18.87 10.41 6.87
CA ASN A 66 18.60 11.35 5.78
C ASN A 66 18.43 10.55 4.49
N VAL A 67 17.22 10.54 3.94
CA VAL A 67 16.92 9.91 2.65
C VAL A 67 17.22 10.91 1.53
N THR A 68 18.01 10.50 0.54
CA THR A 68 18.31 11.33 -0.62
C THR A 68 17.24 11.15 -1.71
N PRO A 69 17.02 12.15 -2.58
CA PRO A 69 16.09 12.03 -3.71
C PRO A 69 16.45 10.89 -4.67
N ASP A 70 17.75 10.59 -4.81
CA ASP A 70 18.25 9.51 -5.67
C ASP A 70 17.82 8.12 -5.16
N MET A 71 17.89 7.89 -3.84
CA MET A 71 17.39 6.65 -3.23
C MET A 71 15.90 6.42 -3.52
N ILE A 72 15.09 7.48 -3.49
CA ILE A 72 13.67 7.42 -3.81
C ILE A 72 13.46 7.07 -5.28
N GLN A 73 14.22 7.70 -6.19
CA GLN A 73 14.10 7.51 -7.62
C GLN A 73 14.41 6.07 -8.04
N VAL A 74 15.44 5.46 -7.45
CA VAL A 74 15.78 4.05 -7.71
C VAL A 74 14.63 3.13 -7.30
N VAL A 75 14.07 3.29 -6.08
CA VAL A 75 12.91 2.50 -5.65
C VAL A 75 11.70 2.75 -6.54
N GLN A 76 11.42 4.00 -6.89
CA GLN A 76 10.27 4.37 -7.74
C GLN A 76 10.34 3.74 -9.14
N SER A 77 11.55 3.55 -9.69
CA SER A 77 11.75 2.90 -10.99
C SER A 77 11.33 1.41 -10.98
N LEU A 78 11.51 0.74 -9.84
CA LEU A 78 11.14 -0.66 -9.64
C LEU A 78 9.70 -0.82 -9.11
N ALA A 79 9.21 0.17 -8.38
CA ALA A 79 7.90 0.20 -7.75
C ALA A 79 7.07 1.40 -8.22
N PRO A 80 6.62 1.44 -9.49
CA PRO A 80 5.95 2.62 -10.07
C PRO A 80 4.58 2.93 -9.44
N HIS A 81 3.96 1.96 -8.76
CA HIS A 81 2.66 2.12 -8.13
C HIS A 81 2.74 2.59 -6.67
N LEU A 82 3.93 2.59 -6.05
CA LEU A 82 4.12 3.14 -4.72
C LEU A 82 4.22 4.66 -4.77
N HIS A 83 3.64 5.32 -3.77
CA HIS A 83 3.74 6.77 -3.64
C HIS A 83 5.12 7.15 -3.11
N VAL A 84 5.66 8.27 -3.60
CA VAL A 84 6.97 8.83 -3.18
C VAL A 84 7.09 8.95 -1.67
N GLU A 85 6.03 9.38 -0.99
CA GLU A 85 6.01 9.53 0.48
C GLU A 85 6.05 8.18 1.22
N GLN A 86 5.46 7.12 0.66
CA GLN A 86 5.54 5.78 1.24
C GLN A 86 6.95 5.20 1.07
N ILE A 87 7.56 5.43 -0.09
CA ILE A 87 8.94 5.04 -0.39
C ILE A 87 9.89 5.77 0.56
N ARG A 88 9.75 7.10 0.66
CA ARG A 88 10.55 7.93 1.56
C ARG A 88 10.44 7.45 3.00
N TYR A 89 9.23 7.21 3.49
CA TYR A 89 9.02 6.75 4.86
C TYR A 89 9.66 5.38 5.11
N ASN A 90 9.55 4.44 4.16
CA ASN A 90 10.21 3.13 4.30
C ASN A 90 11.73 3.25 4.23
N LEU A 91 12.28 4.10 3.35
CA LEU A 91 13.72 4.37 3.30
C LEU A 91 14.23 5.02 4.58
N GLU A 92 13.44 5.85 5.26
CA GLU A 92 13.77 6.41 6.57
C GLU A 92 13.81 5.32 7.67
N GLN A 93 13.03 4.23 7.50
CA GLN A 93 12.97 3.09 8.43
C GLN A 93 14.06 2.04 8.18
N THR A 94 14.22 1.60 6.93
CA THR A 94 15.19 0.57 6.52
C THR A 94 16.60 1.14 6.40
N GLY A 95 16.72 2.38 5.92
CA GLY A 95 17.99 3.05 5.69
C GLY A 95 18.78 2.53 4.50
N SER A 96 18.20 1.68 3.66
CA SER A 96 18.82 1.10 2.46
C SER A 96 17.78 0.93 1.35
N VAL A 97 18.23 1.18 0.12
CA VAL A 97 17.39 1.01 -1.08
C VAL A 97 17.12 -0.46 -1.32
N GLU A 98 18.15 -1.28 -1.18
CA GLU A 98 18.14 -2.73 -1.39
C GLU A 98 17.10 -3.39 -0.49
N GLU A 99 17.15 -3.14 0.83
CA GLU A 99 16.16 -3.69 1.77
C GLU A 99 14.74 -3.23 1.43
N THR A 100 14.57 -1.97 1.04
CA THR A 100 13.25 -1.43 0.67
C THR A 100 12.69 -2.10 -0.59
N VAL A 101 13.54 -2.34 -1.58
CA VAL A 101 13.19 -3.05 -2.81
C VAL A 101 12.89 -4.52 -2.51
N GLU A 102 13.68 -5.19 -1.67
CA GLU A 102 13.40 -6.57 -1.29
C GLU A 102 12.07 -6.73 -0.57
N ARG A 103 11.73 -5.81 0.34
CA ARG A 103 10.42 -5.80 1.01
C ARG A 103 9.28 -5.60 0.02
N PHE A 104 9.48 -4.71 -0.95
CA PHE A 104 8.52 -4.52 -2.03
C PHE A 104 8.33 -5.80 -2.88
N LEU A 105 9.42 -6.46 -3.27
CA LEU A 105 9.36 -7.71 -4.05
C LEU A 105 8.75 -8.87 -3.25
N ARG A 106 8.92 -8.87 -1.92
CA ARG A 106 8.23 -9.80 -1.00
C ARG A 106 6.73 -9.53 -0.87
N GLY A 107 6.24 -8.38 -1.31
CA GLY A 107 4.86 -7.95 -1.15
C GLY A 107 4.53 -7.39 0.23
N ASP A 108 5.53 -6.91 0.98
CA ASP A 108 5.31 -6.25 2.26
C ASP A 108 4.48 -4.97 2.08
N SER A 109 3.75 -4.57 3.13
CA SER A 109 2.95 -3.35 3.12
C SER A 109 3.81 -2.10 3.30
N PHE A 110 3.50 -1.03 2.55
CA PHE A 110 4.18 0.27 2.61
C PHE A 110 3.26 1.33 3.23
N PRO A 111 3.32 1.55 4.56
CA PRO A 111 2.47 2.54 5.22
C PRO A 111 2.87 3.98 4.84
N TYR A 112 1.91 4.90 4.94
CA TYR A 112 2.18 6.33 4.85
C TYR A 112 2.82 6.86 6.15
N PRO A 113 3.64 7.93 6.07
CA PRO A 113 4.21 8.54 7.25
C PRO A 113 3.11 9.11 8.18
N PRO A 114 3.34 9.12 9.51
CA PRO A 114 2.37 9.66 10.45
C PRO A 114 2.13 11.16 10.18
N GLY A 115 0.86 11.55 10.08
CA GLY A 115 0.47 12.92 9.73
C GLY A 115 0.48 13.22 8.23
N TYR A 116 0.68 12.22 7.37
CA TYR A 116 0.51 12.41 5.94
C TYR A 116 -0.93 12.80 5.60
N ARG A 117 -1.10 14.04 5.13
CA ARG A 117 -2.30 14.47 4.42
C ARG A 117 -1.92 14.52 2.96
N ALA A 118 -2.60 13.73 2.14
CA ALA A 118 -2.44 13.82 0.69
C ALA A 118 -2.72 15.28 0.30
N SER A 119 -1.66 16.00 -0.07
CA SER A 119 -1.84 17.29 -0.72
C SER A 119 -2.70 17.01 -1.95
N PRO A 120 -3.78 17.78 -2.20
CA PRO A 120 -4.58 17.63 -3.41
C PRO A 120 -3.71 18.05 -4.59
N THR A 121 -2.82 17.14 -5.02
CA THR A 121 -2.38 17.08 -6.41
C THR A 121 -3.66 17.04 -7.22
N ASN A 122 -3.74 17.89 -8.24
CA ASN A 122 -4.80 17.98 -9.24
C ASN A 122 -4.99 16.66 -10.03
N ARG A 123 -5.15 15.53 -9.35
CA ARG A 123 -5.80 14.33 -9.86
C ARG A 123 -7.27 14.49 -9.52
N ALA A 124 -8.01 14.79 -10.57
CA ALA A 124 -9.46 14.83 -10.55
C ALA A 124 -10.03 13.62 -9.81
N SER A 125 -10.67 13.86 -8.68
CA SER A 125 -11.74 13.02 -8.15
C SER A 125 -12.83 13.93 -7.60
N PRO A 126 -14.11 13.67 -7.96
CA PRO A 126 -15.23 14.57 -7.66
C PRO A 126 -15.84 14.24 -6.30
N ALA A 127 -15.85 15.21 -5.39
CA ALA A 127 -16.80 15.37 -4.27
C ALA A 127 -16.31 16.57 -3.44
N ALA A 128 -16.71 17.78 -3.82
CA ALA A 128 -17.80 18.49 -3.17
C ALA A 128 -17.53 18.80 -1.69
N THR A 129 -16.88 19.93 -1.42
CA THR A 129 -17.44 20.98 -0.54
C THR A 129 -16.85 22.31 -0.97
N GLN A 130 -17.75 23.28 -1.14
CA GLN A 130 -17.53 24.61 -1.68
C GLN A 130 -16.58 25.42 -0.78
N GLN A 131 -15.52 25.96 -1.38
CA GLN A 131 -14.94 27.25 -1.00
C GLN A 131 -14.27 27.81 -2.24
N GLU A 132 -14.98 28.72 -2.90
CA GLU A 132 -14.54 29.38 -4.12
C GLU A 132 -13.35 30.30 -3.84
N HIS A 133 -12.16 29.80 -4.17
CA HIS A 133 -11.08 30.61 -4.70
C HIS A 133 -10.63 29.96 -6.01
N GLY A 134 -11.52 30.02 -7.00
CA GLY A 134 -11.28 29.52 -8.35
C GLY A 134 -10.59 30.59 -9.19
N ASP A 135 -9.42 30.26 -9.74
CA ASP A 135 -8.77 31.02 -10.82
C ASP A 135 -9.80 31.35 -11.92
N PRO A 136 -9.99 32.63 -12.32
CA PRO A 136 -10.98 33.04 -13.32
C PRO A 136 -10.78 32.39 -14.71
N ARG A 137 -9.68 31.66 -14.92
CA ARG A 137 -9.41 30.87 -16.13
C ARG A 137 -10.06 29.49 -16.14
N LYS A 138 -10.50 28.93 -14.99
CA LYS A 138 -11.22 27.66 -14.92
C LYS A 138 -12.72 27.88 -14.83
N LYS A 139 -13.33 28.31 -15.94
CA LYS A 139 -14.79 28.28 -16.08
C LYS A 139 -15.22 26.84 -16.35
N ASN A 140 -15.91 26.21 -15.41
CA ASN A 140 -16.55 24.91 -15.64
C ASN A 140 -17.71 25.10 -16.63
N ASN A 141 -17.51 24.74 -17.90
CA ASN A 141 -18.56 24.69 -18.92
C ASN A 141 -19.45 23.44 -18.83
N ILE A 142 -19.42 22.74 -17.69
CA ILE A 142 -20.24 21.54 -17.48
C ILE A 142 -21.67 22.02 -17.22
N ARG A 143 -22.53 21.87 -18.23
CA ARG A 143 -23.96 22.09 -18.10
C ARG A 143 -24.57 20.84 -17.47
N PRO A 144 -25.48 20.96 -16.48
CA PRO A 144 -26.23 19.83 -15.98
C PRO A 144 -27.19 19.36 -17.09
N ASP A 145 -26.85 18.27 -17.79
CA ASP A 145 -27.75 17.62 -18.74
C ASP A 145 -28.86 16.90 -17.99
N ASN A 146 -30.11 17.03 -18.46
CA ASN A 146 -31.21 16.20 -18.00
C ASN A 146 -31.01 14.76 -18.52
N LEU A 147 -30.61 13.85 -17.64
CA LEU A 147 -30.34 12.46 -18.02
C LEU A 147 -31.59 11.70 -18.45
N LEU A 148 -32.79 12.08 -17.98
CA LEU A 148 -34.03 11.43 -18.39
C LEU A 148 -34.33 11.75 -19.86
N GLU A 149 -34.19 13.01 -20.25
CA GLU A 149 -34.34 13.45 -21.65
C GLU A 149 -33.24 12.86 -22.53
N LYS A 150 -31.99 12.89 -22.07
CA LYS A 150 -30.83 12.40 -22.82
C LYS A 150 -30.93 10.92 -23.20
N PHE A 151 -31.45 10.10 -22.30
CA PHE A 151 -31.61 8.66 -22.51
C PHE A 151 -33.04 8.25 -22.86
N ASN A 152 -33.96 9.20 -23.05
CA ASN A 152 -35.38 8.96 -23.34
C ASN A 152 -36.00 7.95 -22.36
N VAL A 153 -35.86 8.23 -21.06
CA VAL A 153 -36.42 7.41 -19.97
C VAL A 153 -37.69 8.09 -19.46
N ASP A 154 -38.83 7.41 -19.51
CA ASP A 154 -40.08 7.92 -18.93
C ASP A 154 -40.03 7.74 -17.40
N PRO A 155 -40.35 8.79 -16.60
CA PRO A 155 -40.49 8.67 -15.15
C PRO A 155 -41.46 7.58 -14.67
N ASN A 156 -42.44 7.24 -15.50
CA ASN A 156 -43.52 6.30 -15.18
C ASN A 156 -43.25 4.88 -15.68
N ASP A 157 -42.17 4.65 -16.42
CA ASP A 157 -41.79 3.30 -16.83
C ASP A 157 -41.51 2.43 -15.60
N ASP A 158 -41.83 1.13 -15.70
CA ASP A 158 -41.46 0.14 -14.70
C ASP A 158 -40.48 -0.87 -15.30
N LEU A 159 -39.20 -0.64 -15.05
CA LEU A 159 -38.10 -1.51 -15.49
C LEU A 159 -37.66 -2.48 -14.38
N SER A 160 -38.45 -2.62 -13.29
CA SER A 160 -38.07 -3.46 -12.15
C SER A 160 -37.98 -4.95 -12.47
N ALA A 161 -38.69 -5.40 -13.51
CA ALA A 161 -38.74 -6.79 -13.94
C ALA A 161 -37.62 -7.17 -14.93
N GLU A 162 -36.82 -6.21 -15.41
CA GLU A 162 -35.76 -6.45 -16.39
C GLU A 162 -34.44 -6.85 -15.71
N ASP A 163 -33.84 -7.93 -16.18
CA ASP A 163 -32.53 -8.36 -15.71
C ASP A 163 -31.40 -7.59 -16.41
N PHE A 164 -30.62 -6.83 -15.64
CA PHE A 164 -29.52 -5.99 -16.13
C PHE A 164 -28.53 -6.74 -17.07
N LYS A 165 -28.33 -8.04 -16.84
CA LYS A 165 -27.40 -8.86 -17.61
C LYS A 165 -27.92 -9.19 -19.01
N GLU A 166 -29.23 -9.26 -19.18
CA GLU A 166 -29.89 -9.63 -20.44
C GLU A 166 -30.10 -8.41 -21.35
N LEU A 167 -30.07 -7.20 -20.77
CA LEU A 167 -30.18 -5.95 -21.51
C LEU A 167 -28.94 -5.65 -22.37
N ASP A 168 -29.20 -5.01 -23.50
CA ASP A 168 -28.18 -4.42 -24.36
C ASP A 168 -27.55 -3.17 -23.71
N VAL A 169 -26.50 -2.62 -24.32
CA VAL A 169 -25.78 -1.49 -23.74
C VAL A 169 -26.69 -0.26 -23.57
N GLU A 170 -27.66 -0.06 -24.46
CA GLU A 170 -28.57 1.08 -24.37
C GLU A 170 -29.66 0.86 -23.31
N GLY A 171 -30.26 -0.33 -23.24
CA GLY A 171 -31.18 -0.73 -22.18
C GLY A 171 -30.54 -0.64 -20.80
N ARG A 172 -29.28 -1.06 -20.66
CA ARG A 172 -28.53 -0.91 -19.40
C ARG A 172 -28.38 0.54 -18.97
N LYS A 173 -28.14 1.47 -19.89
CA LYS A 173 -28.05 2.90 -19.56
C LYS A 173 -29.39 3.44 -19.09
N LYS A 174 -30.47 3.13 -19.81
CA LYS A 174 -31.84 3.50 -19.42
C LYS A 174 -32.20 2.96 -18.05
N PHE A 175 -31.93 1.67 -17.82
CA PHE A 175 -32.13 0.99 -16.54
C PHE A 175 -31.36 1.68 -15.41
N MET A 176 -30.08 2.02 -15.60
CA MET A 176 -29.29 2.73 -14.58
C MET A 176 -29.86 4.11 -14.24
N VAL A 177 -30.29 4.87 -15.26
CA VAL A 177 -30.88 6.21 -15.06
C VAL A 177 -32.21 6.10 -14.30
N TRP A 178 -33.06 5.16 -14.70
CA TRP A 178 -34.32 4.88 -14.01
C TRP A 178 -34.10 4.41 -12.56
N GLN A 179 -33.18 3.48 -12.34
CA GLN A 179 -32.85 2.95 -11.02
C GLN A 179 -32.30 4.06 -10.11
N ALA A 180 -31.41 4.91 -10.63
CA ALA A 180 -30.90 6.07 -9.91
C ALA A 180 -32.03 7.02 -9.52
N ARG A 181 -33.00 7.27 -10.42
CA ARG A 181 -34.18 8.10 -10.14
C ARG A 181 -35.03 7.51 -9.02
N LYS A 182 -35.41 6.23 -9.10
CA LYS A 182 -36.22 5.57 -8.05
C LYS A 182 -35.51 5.52 -6.69
N ASN A 183 -34.19 5.30 -6.70
CA ASN A 183 -33.40 5.35 -5.48
C ASN A 183 -33.35 6.77 -4.88
N MET A 184 -33.23 7.80 -5.72
CA MET A 184 -33.25 9.19 -5.27
C MET A 184 -34.63 9.61 -4.74
N GLU A 185 -35.73 9.15 -5.33
CA GLU A 185 -37.09 9.37 -4.80
C GLU A 185 -37.23 8.81 -3.39
N LYS A 186 -36.83 7.56 -3.16
CA LYS A 186 -36.82 6.93 -1.83
C LYS A 186 -35.94 7.67 -0.83
N ARG A 187 -34.79 8.16 -1.26
CA ARG A 187 -33.90 8.95 -0.39
C ARG A 187 -34.52 10.30 -0.04
N LEU A 188 -35.17 10.94 -1.00
CA LEU A 188 -35.80 12.24 -0.81
C LEU A 188 -36.92 12.18 0.22
N GLU A 189 -37.67 11.08 0.32
CA GLU A 189 -38.70 10.90 1.36
C GLU A 189 -38.14 10.99 2.78
N ASN A 190 -36.93 10.44 2.99
CA ASN A 190 -36.32 10.24 4.30
C ASN A 190 -35.31 11.34 4.69
N ASP A 191 -34.76 12.06 3.71
CA ASP A 191 -33.65 12.99 3.92
C ASP A 191 -34.09 14.45 3.76
N GLU A 192 -34.31 15.11 4.90
CA GLU A 192 -34.68 16.53 4.96
C GLU A 192 -33.61 17.46 4.37
N SER A 193 -32.32 17.07 4.45
CA SER A 193 -31.24 17.86 3.86
C SER A 193 -31.37 17.88 2.33
N LEU A 194 -31.68 16.73 1.71
CA LEU A 194 -31.92 16.65 0.28
C LEU A 194 -33.20 17.40 -0.13
N LYS A 195 -34.27 17.34 0.66
CA LYS A 195 -35.48 18.14 0.40
C LYS A 195 -35.20 19.63 0.38
N SER A 196 -34.36 20.12 1.30
CA SER A 196 -34.00 21.53 1.37
C SER A 196 -33.25 22.06 0.14
N LEU A 197 -32.60 21.18 -0.64
CA LEU A 197 -31.88 21.56 -1.86
C LEU A 197 -32.79 21.78 -3.07
N LEU A 198 -34.07 21.40 -2.96
CA LEU A 198 -35.07 21.56 -4.04
C LEU A 198 -35.91 22.83 -3.90
N ASN A 199 -35.77 23.57 -2.78
CA ASN A 199 -36.51 24.80 -2.48
C ASN A 199 -35.65 26.06 -2.66
#